data_AF-W7A1K9-F1
#
_entry.id   AF-W7A1K9-F1
#
_cell.length_a   1.000
_cell.length_b   1.000
_cell.length_c   1.000
_cell.angle_alpha   90.00
_cell.angle_beta   90.00
_cell.angle_gamma   90.00
#
_symmetry.space_group_name_H-M   'P 1'
#
loop_
_entity.id
_entity.type
_entity.pdbx_description
1 polymer ?
#
loop_
_entity_poly.entity_id
_entity_poly.type
_entity_poly.pdbx_seq_one_letter_code
_entity_poly.pdbx_strand_id
1 'polypeptide(L)'
;MSYAFCPVYHVNINQPQKEDLLRFETSAVDSYRHYKEIETRSRIRISLVITLISLLAFVTWQFREDRTVLDTINNIPLMLFVCLFFFLIIKHYYKSLFKSKGYIKSLNKTLKGFNLYLDNKSLKLCVIGSFSKE
;
A
#
# COMPACT_ATOMS: atom_id res chain seq x y z
N MET A 1 0.19 13.74 -27.57
CA MET A 1 -0.32 12.66 -26.70
C MET A 1 0.50 11.41 -27.00
N SER A 2 1.20 10.85 -26.00
CA SER A 2 1.93 9.59 -26.21
C SER A 2 0.90 8.46 -26.14
N TYR A 3 0.63 7.81 -27.27
CA TYR A 3 -0.31 6.70 -27.35
C TYR A 3 0.27 5.49 -26.61
N ALA A 4 -0.57 4.85 -25.80
CA ALA A 4 -0.24 3.64 -25.07
C ALA A 4 -1.03 2.47 -25.65
N PHE A 5 -0.35 1.38 -26.01
CA PHE A 5 -1.00 0.15 -26.44
C PHE A 5 -1.07 -0.82 -25.27
N CYS A 6 -2.29 -1.11 -24.84
CA CYS A 6 -2.60 -2.05 -23.77
C CYS A 6 -3.61 -3.08 -24.26
N PRO A 7 -3.40 -4.38 -24.00
CA PRO A 7 -2.16 -4.99 -23.51
C PRO A 7 -1.09 -5.17 -24.59
N VAL A 8 0.16 -5.39 -24.15
CA VAL A 8 1.35 -5.65 -24.99
C VAL A 8 1.15 -6.80 -25.99
N TYR A 9 0.23 -7.74 -25.75
CA TYR A 9 0.03 -8.88 -26.65
C TYR A 9 -0.49 -8.48 -28.05
N HIS A 10 -1.06 -7.27 -28.20
CA HIS A 10 -1.47 -6.72 -29.51
C HIS A 10 -0.34 -6.06 -30.29
N VAL A 11 0.88 -6.05 -29.73
CA VAL A 11 2.06 -5.50 -30.37
C VAL A 11 2.72 -6.56 -31.26
N ASN A 12 3.17 -6.14 -32.44
CA ASN A 12 3.89 -7.00 -33.38
C ASN A 12 5.34 -7.20 -32.92
N ILE A 13 5.54 -8.13 -31.98
CA ILE A 13 6.84 -8.57 -31.45
C ILE A 13 6.99 -10.08 -31.59
N ASN A 14 8.24 -10.56 -31.58
CA ASN A 14 8.55 -11.99 -31.75
C ASN A 14 7.96 -12.82 -30.59
N GLN A 15 7.60 -14.07 -30.88
CA GLN A 15 6.95 -14.97 -29.91
C GLN A 15 7.73 -15.16 -28.59
N PRO A 16 9.07 -15.34 -28.60
CA PRO A 16 9.84 -15.46 -27.36
C PRO A 16 9.79 -14.18 -26.51
N GLN A 17 9.83 -13.01 -27.15
CA GLN A 17 9.71 -11.72 -26.45
C GLN A 17 8.34 -11.53 -25.81
N LYS A 18 7.27 -12.04 -26.45
CA LYS A 18 5.92 -12.03 -25.87
C LYS A 18 5.86 -12.88 -24.60
N GLU A 19 6.45 -14.07 -24.63
CA GLU A 19 6.50 -14.97 -23.46
C GLU A 19 7.29 -14.35 -22.30
N ASP A 20 8.43 -13.74 -22.58
CA ASP A 20 9.24 -13.06 -21.56
C ASP A 20 8.52 -11.87 -20.94
N LEU A 21 7.83 -11.05 -21.74
CA LEU A 21 7.03 -9.93 -21.23
C LEU A 21 5.81 -10.40 -20.43
N LEU A 22 5.20 -11.53 -20.79
CA LEU A 22 4.12 -12.15 -20.01
C LEU A 22 4.62 -12.71 -18.67
N ARG A 23 5.79 -13.36 -18.66
CA ARG A 23 6.46 -13.82 -17.43
C ARG A 23 6.83 -12.64 -16.53
N PHE A 24 7.31 -11.55 -17.12
CA PHE A 24 7.57 -10.33 -16.39
C PHE A 24 6.28 -9.73 -15.80
N GLU A 25 5.21 -9.62 -16.59
CA GLU A 25 3.91 -9.11 -16.12
C GLU A 25 3.39 -9.93 -14.94
N THR A 26 3.35 -11.26 -15.06
CA THR A 26 2.91 -12.16 -13.98
C THR A 26 3.74 -11.98 -12.71
N SER A 27 5.07 -11.98 -12.81
CA SER A 27 5.96 -11.72 -11.67
C SER A 27 5.74 -10.33 -11.05
N ALA A 28 5.50 -9.31 -11.88
CA ALA A 28 5.27 -7.96 -11.42
C ALA A 28 3.92 -7.82 -10.69
N VAL A 29 2.89 -8.49 -11.19
CA VAL A 29 1.56 -8.56 -10.59
C VAL A 29 1.58 -9.33 -9.27
N ASP A 30 2.29 -10.44 -9.18
CA ASP A 30 2.42 -11.21 -7.94
C ASP A 30 3.14 -10.40 -6.85
N SER A 31 4.20 -9.69 -7.22
CA SER A 31 4.87 -8.75 -6.30
C SER A 31 3.94 -7.63 -5.84
N TYR A 32 3.13 -7.07 -6.75
CA TYR A 32 2.12 -6.08 -6.39
C TYR A 32 1.08 -6.63 -5.41
N ARG A 33 0.57 -7.86 -5.66
CA ARG A 33 -0.38 -8.54 -4.76
C ARG A 33 0.21 -8.74 -3.38
N HIS A 34 1.45 -9.21 -3.29
CA HIS A 34 2.15 -9.36 -2.02
C HIS A 34 2.24 -8.03 -1.24
N TYR A 35 2.64 -6.93 -1.89
CA TYR A 35 2.65 -5.62 -1.24
C TYR A 35 1.24 -5.13 -0.88
N LYS A 36 0.23 -5.49 -1.66
CA LYS A 36 -1.17 -5.15 -1.39
C LYS A 36 -1.70 -5.89 -0.15
N GLU A 37 -1.35 -7.15 0.02
CA GLU A 37 -1.67 -7.91 1.23
C GLU A 37 -1.04 -7.29 2.48
N ILE A 38 0.23 -6.87 2.39
CA ILE A 38 0.90 -6.16 3.48
C ILE A 38 0.17 -4.85 3.82
N GLU A 39 -0.23 -4.07 2.81
CA GLU A 39 -1.03 -2.85 2.99
C GLU A 39 -2.36 -3.15 3.70
N THR A 40 -3.11 -4.14 3.22
CA THR A 40 -4.42 -4.53 3.79
C THR A 40 -4.27 -4.98 5.24
N ARG A 41 -3.27 -5.83 5.53
CA ARG A 41 -2.96 -6.26 6.90
C ARG A 41 -2.62 -5.06 7.79
N SER A 42 -1.89 -4.08 7.26
CA SER A 42 -1.56 -2.86 8.00
C SER A 42 -2.80 -1.99 8.28
N ARG A 43 -3.72 -1.84 7.31
CA ARG A 43 -5.00 -1.15 7.51
C ARG A 43 -5.82 -1.78 8.62
N ILE A 44 -5.92 -3.11 8.63
CA ILE A 44 -6.62 -3.86 9.68
C ILE A 44 -5.98 -3.58 11.04
N ARG A 45 -4.64 -3.64 11.14
CA ARG A 45 -3.93 -3.34 12.39
C ARG A 45 -4.16 -1.91 12.88
N ILE A 46 -4.15 -0.91 12.00
CA ILE A 46 -4.47 0.48 12.36
C ILE A 46 -5.91 0.58 12.86
N SER A 47 -6.86 -0.04 12.16
CA SER A 47 -8.26 -0.07 12.57
C SER A 47 -8.42 -0.65 13.97
N LEU A 48 -7.75 -1.78 14.26
CA LEU A 48 -7.77 -2.42 15.58
C LEU A 48 -7.19 -1.51 16.68
N VAL A 49 -6.10 -0.79 16.38
CA VAL A 49 -5.51 0.16 17.33
C VAL A 49 -6.47 1.33 17.61
N ILE A 50 -7.13 1.87 16.59
CA ILE A 50 -8.14 2.92 16.77
C ILE A 50 -9.31 2.40 17.60
N THR A 51 -9.82 1.21 17.31
CA THR A 51 -10.89 0.57 18.09
C THR A 51 -10.49 0.38 19.55
N LEU A 52 -9.25 -0.04 19.82
CA LEU A 52 -8.72 -0.18 21.18
C LEU A 52 -8.67 1.18 21.91
N ILE A 53 -8.17 2.23 21.25
CA ILE A 53 -8.15 3.59 21.82
C ILE A 53 -9.58 4.06 22.13
N SER A 54 -10.54 3.84 21.22
CA SER A 54 -11.95 4.19 21.44
C SER A 54 -12.56 3.42 22.62
N LEU A 55 -12.25 2.12 22.76
CA LEU A 55 -12.68 1.31 23.89
C LEU A 55 -12.09 1.83 25.22
N LEU A 56 -10.79 2.14 25.24
CA LEU A 56 -10.15 2.72 26.42
C LEU A 56 -10.82 4.05 26.79
N ALA A 57 -11.04 4.94 25.82
CA ALA A 57 -11.72 6.21 26.06
C ALA A 57 -13.15 6.01 26.61
N PHE A 58 -13.89 5.04 26.06
CA PHE A 58 -15.22 4.69 26.52
C PHE A 58 -15.24 4.17 27.97
N VAL A 59 -14.32 3.26 28.31
CA VAL A 59 -14.20 2.73 29.67
C VAL A 59 -13.82 3.86 30.64
N THR A 60 -12.84 4.68 30.28
CA THR A 60 -12.44 5.85 31.08
C THR A 60 -13.61 6.79 31.32
N TRP A 61 -14.46 7.02 30.32
CA TRP A 61 -15.67 7.83 30.46
C TRP A 61 -16.71 7.19 31.38
N GLN A 62 -16.94 5.89 31.22
CA GLN A 62 -17.94 5.16 32.00
C GLN A 62 -17.61 5.12 33.50
N PHE A 63 -16.31 5.06 33.84
CA PHE A 63 -15.82 5.03 35.21
C PHE A 63 -15.19 6.36 35.66
N ARG A 64 -15.64 7.49 35.08
CA ARG A 64 -15.06 8.82 35.35
C ARG A 64 -15.14 9.28 36.83
N GLU A 65 -16.06 8.69 37.60
CA GLU A 65 -16.25 9.01 39.03
C GLU A 65 -15.40 8.12 39.95
N ASP A 66 -14.78 7.08 39.40
CA ASP A 66 -13.87 6.20 40.14
C ASP A 66 -12.54 6.92 40.40
N ARG A 67 -12.16 7.03 41.68
CA ARG A 67 -10.91 7.68 42.09
C ARG A 67 -9.67 7.03 41.45
N THR A 68 -9.69 5.72 41.28
CA THR A 68 -8.59 4.97 40.66
C THR A 68 -8.38 5.40 39.22
N VAL A 69 -9.47 5.60 38.47
CA VAL A 69 -9.44 6.05 37.08
C VAL A 69 -8.94 7.49 37.01
N LEU A 70 -9.43 8.37 37.88
CA LEU A 70 -8.97 9.76 37.98
C LEU A 70 -7.47 9.85 38.29
N ASP A 71 -6.98 9.09 39.27
CA ASP A 71 -5.56 9.08 39.65
C ASP A 71 -4.68 8.54 38.51
N THR A 72 -5.17 7.56 37.76
CA THR A 72 -4.48 7.00 36.59
C THR A 72 -4.35 8.04 35.47
N ILE A 73 -5.43 8.78 35.16
CA ILE A 73 -5.41 9.84 34.14
C ILE A 73 -4.52 11.01 34.59
N ASN A 74 -4.55 11.35 35.88
CA ASN A 74 -3.73 12.44 36.44
C ASN A 74 -2.24 12.10 36.51
N ASN A 75 -1.87 10.83 36.32
CA ASN A 75 -0.48 10.41 36.19
C ASN A 75 0.09 10.83 34.82
N ILE A 76 0.58 12.07 34.74
CA ILE A 76 1.12 12.68 33.51
C ILE A 76 2.20 11.81 32.85
N PRO A 77 3.23 11.28 33.57
CA PRO A 77 4.23 10.40 32.96
C PRO A 77 3.62 9.16 32.29
N LEU A 78 2.66 8.52 32.95
CA LEU A 78 1.97 7.34 32.41
C LEU A 78 1.18 7.70 31.15
N MET A 79 0.40 8.78 31.19
CA MET A 79 -0.41 9.22 30.04
C MET A 79 0.46 9.61 28.83
N LEU A 80 1.60 10.27 29.06
CA LEU A 80 2.57 10.56 28.00
C LEU A 80 3.11 9.28 27.37
N PHE A 81 3.46 8.28 28.18
CA PHE A 81 3.94 7.00 27.70
C PHE A 81 2.88 6.28 26.85
N VAL A 82 1.62 6.22 27.32
CA VAL A 82 0.51 5.60 26.58
C VAL A 82 0.28 6.29 25.24
N CYS A 83 0.27 7.63 25.21
CA CYS A 83 0.12 8.41 23.98
C CYS A 83 1.27 8.15 22.99
N LEU A 84 2.51 8.16 23.46
CA LEU A 84 3.69 7.88 22.63
C LEU A 84 3.67 6.45 22.09
N PHE A 85 3.28 5.48 22.91
CA PHE A 85 3.15 4.09 22.52
C PHE A 85 2.18 3.92 21.34
N PHE A 86 0.96 4.46 21.46
CA PHE A 86 -0.02 4.40 20.37
C PHE A 86 0.44 5.15 19.12
N PHE A 87 1.07 6.33 19.29
CA PHE A 87 1.64 7.07 18.17
C PHE A 87 2.68 6.26 17.40
N LEU A 88 3.62 5.62 18.10
CA LEU A 88 4.67 4.80 17.48
C LEU A 88 4.09 3.59 16.75
N ILE A 89 3.09 2.92 17.33
CA ILE A 89 2.41 1.78 16.70
C ILE A 89 1.71 2.20 15.41
N ILE A 90 0.92 3.27 15.46
CA ILE A 90 0.20 3.78 14.29
C ILE A 90 1.22 4.19 13.22
N LYS A 91 2.28 4.90 13.59
CA LYS A 91 3.36 5.31 12.68
C LYS A 91 4.02 4.11 11.99
N HIS A 92 4.30 3.04 12.75
CA HIS A 92 4.90 1.82 12.21
C HIS A 92 4.00 1.18 11.14
N TYR A 93 2.70 1.04 11.43
CA TYR A 93 1.75 0.48 10.46
C TYR A 93 1.49 1.42 9.27
N TYR A 94 1.47 2.74 9.50
CA TYR A 94 1.26 3.73 8.45
C TYR A 94 2.32 3.63 7.35
N LYS A 95 3.58 3.34 7.69
CA LYS A 95 4.67 3.14 6.73
C LYS A 95 4.35 2.08 5.67
N SER A 96 3.51 1.09 5.99
CA SER A 96 3.15 0.00 5.09
C SER A 96 1.92 0.30 4.21
N LEU A 97 1.19 1.40 4.45
CA LEU A 97 -0.06 1.71 3.75
C LEU A 97 0.08 2.02 2.26
N PHE A 98 1.30 2.35 1.80
CA PHE A 98 1.51 2.77 0.42
C PHE A 98 2.58 1.96 -0.31
N LYS A 99 2.95 0.78 0.23
CA LYS A 99 3.98 -0.08 -0.38
C LYS A 99 3.60 -0.53 -1.79
N SER A 100 2.35 -0.94 -2.01
CA SER A 100 1.84 -1.38 -3.32
C SER A 100 1.94 -0.27 -4.39
N LYS A 101 1.48 0.93 -4.05
CA LYS A 101 1.54 2.12 -4.92
C LYS A 101 2.99 2.59 -5.15
N GLY A 102 3.82 2.55 -4.12
CA GLY A 102 5.25 2.87 -4.21
C GLY A 102 6.00 1.92 -5.13
N TYR A 103 5.68 0.62 -5.03
CA TYR A 103 6.21 -0.42 -5.92
C TYR A 103 5.87 -0.13 -7.39
N ILE A 104 4.59 0.06 -7.74
CA ILE A 104 4.17 0.38 -9.12
C ILE A 104 4.84 1.66 -9.64
N LYS A 105 4.94 2.69 -8.80
CA LYS A 105 5.59 3.95 -9.19
C LYS A 105 7.08 3.74 -9.47
N SER A 106 7.77 2.97 -8.64
CA SER A 106 9.19 2.64 -8.83
C SER A 106 9.39 1.79 -10.06
N LEU A 107 8.56 0.77 -10.24
CA LEU A 107 8.58 -0.12 -11.40
C LEU A 107 8.36 0.65 -12.70
N ASN A 108 7.33 1.49 -12.77
CA ASN A 108 7.04 2.30 -13.94
C ASN A 108 8.13 3.33 -14.27
N LYS A 109 8.89 3.80 -13.26
CA LYS A 109 10.07 4.65 -13.51
C LYS A 109 11.16 3.89 -14.27
N THR A 110 11.39 2.63 -13.92
CA THR A 110 12.34 1.76 -14.62
C THR A 110 11.81 1.35 -16.00
N LEU A 111 10.55 0.93 -16.09
CA LEU A 111 9.92 0.48 -17.34
C LEU A 111 9.85 1.58 -18.40
N LYS A 112 9.74 2.84 -17.99
CA LYS A 112 9.77 3.98 -18.91
C LYS A 112 11.06 4.02 -19.75
N GLY A 113 12.19 3.55 -19.21
CA GLY A 113 13.44 3.42 -19.97
C GLY A 113 13.39 2.40 -21.11
N PHE A 114 12.40 1.50 -21.08
CA PHE A 114 12.16 0.46 -22.08
C PHE A 114 10.90 0.75 -22.93
N ASN A 115 10.36 1.97 -22.87
CA ASN A 115 9.05 2.32 -23.47
C ASN A 115 7.90 1.42 -22.99
N LEU A 116 7.96 0.96 -21.74
CA LEU A 116 6.92 0.15 -21.12
C LEU A 116 6.31 0.88 -19.92
N TYR A 117 5.09 0.50 -19.56
CA TYR A 117 4.54 0.77 -18.23
C TYR A 117 3.52 -0.30 -17.84
N LEU A 118 3.37 -0.52 -16.54
CA LEU A 118 2.31 -1.36 -15.99
C LEU A 118 1.12 -0.46 -15.63
N ASP A 119 -0.05 -0.73 -16.21
CA ASP A 119 -1.26 0.03 -15.91
C ASP A 119 -1.75 -0.27 -14.49
N ASN A 120 -1.97 0.78 -13.70
CA ASN A 120 -2.27 0.64 -12.27
C ASN A 120 -3.71 0.14 -12.01
N LYS A 121 -4.61 0.22 -13.00
CA LYS A 121 -5.99 -0.25 -12.87
C LYS A 121 -6.14 -1.70 -13.34
N SER A 122 -5.69 -1.98 -14.56
CA SER A 122 -5.81 -3.30 -15.18
C SER A 122 -4.68 -4.25 -14.80
N LEU A 123 -3.58 -3.74 -14.23
CA LEU A 123 -2.36 -4.49 -13.91
C LEU A 123 -1.75 -5.21 -15.13
N LYS A 124 -2.02 -4.70 -16.33
CA LYS A 124 -1.46 -5.21 -17.57
C LYS A 124 -0.28 -4.37 -18.03
N LEU A 125 0.68 -5.03 -18.66
CA LEU A 125 1.81 -4.37 -19.28
C LEU A 125 1.37 -3.69 -20.57
N CYS A 126 1.86 -2.47 -20.78
CA CYS A 126 1.54 -1.61 -21.89
C CYS A 126 2.81 -1.03 -22.51
N VAL A 127 2.76 -0.77 -23.82
CA VAL A 127 3.87 -0.13 -24.55
C VAL A 127 3.55 1.34 -24.78
N ILE A 128 4.52 2.22 -24.53
CA ILE A 128 4.49 3.65 -24.76
C ILE A 128 5.02 3.92 -26.17
N GLY A 129 4.19 4.48 -27.06
CA GLY A 129 4.58 4.85 -28.43
C GLY A 129 3.60 4.38 -29.49
N SER A 130 3.69 4.95 -30.69
CA SER A 130 2.96 4.51 -31.88
C SER A 130 3.72 3.38 -32.57
N PHE A 131 3.19 2.16 -32.56
CA PHE A 131 3.62 1.16 -33.54
C PHE A 131 3.14 1.65 -34.91
N SER A 132 4.08 1.95 -35.81
CA SER A 132 3.77 2.09 -37.23
C SER A 132 3.17 0.76 -37.69
N LYS A 133 1.94 0.80 -38.18
CA LYS A 133 1.38 -0.32 -38.95
C LYS A 133 2.25 -0.42 -40.20
N GLU A 134 3.09 -1.44 -40.27
CA GLU A 134 3.45 -2.01 -41.57
C GLU A 134 2.25 -2.82 -42.08
#